data_AF-A0A9D1Z642-F1
#
_entry.id   AF-A0A9D1Z642-F1
#
_cell.length_a   1.000
_cell.length_b   1.000
_cell.length_c   1.000
_cell.angle_alpha   90.00
_cell.angle_beta   90.00
_cell.angle_gamma   90.00
#
_symmetry.space_group_name_H-M   'P 1'
#
loop_
_entity.id
_entity.type
_entity.pdbx_description
1 polymer ?
#
loop_
_entity_poly.entity_id
_entity_poly.type
_entity_poly.pdbx_seq_one_letter_code
_entity_poly.pdbx_strand_id
1 'polypeptide(L)'
;MANLKKDEKIIEIVNVTKIFDDTAAVDDVSLYVRKGEFITFLGPSGCGKTTTLRMIAGFDLPTSGKVLLNGKDITNLPPNKRPVNTVFQRYALFPHYNIYDNVAFGLKLKKIPVTYVNDKGETYTKMQRLTRKEIDEKVKNALAVVDLEGFEKRSVSTLSGGQQQRVAIARAIVNEPEILLLDEPLGALDLKMRKEMQIELKEMHKKLGITFIYVTHDQEEALTMSDTIVVMKDGKIQQIGTPTSIYNEPANAFVADFIGDSNIFNGTMVGERLVRFCNHNFPCLDDFEKNEKVDVVVRPEDIGMTTPENGMLRGKVISVVFKGVHYEITVKVGKTEVVVQSTESRETGETIGLIIQPDGIHIMKKEFTVNRYDGYITKKNTVAFGDGEFECDVTSLYPNSVLDEEGYLITADGEKLDLTDTEVNVEVEFKDIEISDNADEGGAQGHIVSIIYKGDHYQVIVRTEENEEDFVLDTEDLWNENDYVGVKIAPDKIRMTLKQETKQK
;
A
#
# COMPACT_ATOMS: atom_id res chain seq x y z
N MET A 1 26.11 16.89 20.45
CA MET A 1 26.60 15.69 19.72
C MET A 1 26.65 14.53 20.71
N ALA A 2 25.67 13.64 20.64
CA ALA A 2 25.74 12.30 21.20
C ALA A 2 25.38 11.36 20.04
N ASN A 3 26.24 10.38 19.75
CA ASN A 3 25.95 9.30 18.84
C ASN A 3 24.72 8.54 19.39
N LEU A 4 23.52 8.92 18.96
CA LEU A 4 22.35 8.05 18.99
C LEU A 4 22.76 6.81 18.19
N LYS A 5 22.84 5.66 18.87
CA LYS A 5 23.02 4.37 18.19
C LYS A 5 21.90 4.24 17.17
N LYS A 6 22.25 4.28 15.88
CA LYS A 6 21.32 4.41 14.75
C LYS A 6 20.35 3.22 14.56
N ASP A 7 20.38 2.22 15.45
CA ASP A 7 19.64 0.95 15.34
C ASP A 7 18.85 0.56 16.60
N GLU A 8 18.67 1.47 17.57
CA GLU A 8 17.82 1.16 18.74
C GLU A 8 16.34 1.13 18.32
N LYS A 9 15.73 -0.06 18.36
CA LYS A 9 14.31 -0.27 18.07
C LYS A 9 13.46 0.18 19.25
N ILE A 10 12.53 1.11 19.00
CA ILE A 10 11.61 1.62 20.02
C ILE A 10 10.27 0.88 19.98
N ILE A 11 9.75 0.59 18.79
CA ILE A 11 8.52 -0.21 18.58
C ILE A 11 8.87 -1.41 17.72
N GLU A 12 8.33 -2.58 18.08
CA GLU A 12 8.36 -3.77 17.23
C GLU A 12 6.93 -4.34 17.15
N ILE A 13 6.49 -4.59 15.92
CA ILE A 13 5.26 -5.32 15.61
C ILE A 13 5.70 -6.70 15.16
N VAL A 14 5.21 -7.74 15.81
CA VAL A 14 5.65 -9.13 15.60
C VAL A 14 4.45 -9.99 15.25
N ASN A 15 4.36 -10.40 13.99
CA ASN A 15 3.33 -11.28 13.42
C ASN A 15 1.91 -10.86 13.81
N VAL A 16 1.64 -9.56 13.74
CA VAL A 16 0.37 -9.01 14.19
C VAL A 16 -0.70 -9.24 13.13
N THR A 17 -1.77 -9.90 13.54
CA THR A 17 -2.98 -10.05 12.75
C THR A 17 -4.16 -9.42 13.49
N LYS A 18 -5.02 -8.71 12.75
CA LYS A 18 -6.26 -8.16 13.27
C LYS A 18 -7.41 -8.53 12.35
N ILE A 19 -8.35 -9.30 12.89
CA ILE A 19 -9.57 -9.72 12.21
C ILE A 19 -10.77 -8.96 12.79
N PHE A 20 -11.63 -8.46 11.92
CA PHE A 20 -12.95 -7.92 12.25
C PHE A 20 -14.00 -8.73 11.49
N ASP A 21 -14.97 -9.31 12.20
CA ASP A 21 -16.10 -10.03 11.60
C ASP A 21 -15.68 -10.95 10.43
N ASP A 22 -14.63 -11.76 10.69
CA ASP A 22 -13.98 -12.73 9.78
C ASP A 22 -13.06 -12.16 8.67
N THR A 23 -13.02 -10.84 8.46
CA THR A 23 -12.07 -10.20 7.51
C THR A 23 -10.77 -9.77 8.19
N ALA A 24 -9.62 -10.15 7.63
CA ALA A 24 -8.31 -9.74 8.11
C ALA A 24 -7.95 -8.30 7.68
N ALA A 25 -8.18 -7.31 8.56
CA ALA A 25 -7.80 -5.92 8.31
C ALA A 25 -6.29 -5.66 8.40
N VAL A 26 -5.57 -6.51 9.12
CA VAL A 26 -4.10 -6.56 9.16
C VAL A 26 -3.72 -8.04 9.20
N ASP A 27 -2.84 -8.49 8.31
CA ASP A 27 -2.50 -9.91 8.15
C ASP A 27 -0.99 -10.13 8.25
N ASP A 28 -0.58 -10.90 9.28
CA ASP A 28 0.80 -11.28 9.61
C ASP A 28 1.86 -10.14 9.50
N VAL A 29 1.51 -8.94 9.97
CA VAL A 29 2.39 -7.78 9.84
C VAL A 29 3.52 -7.82 10.86
N SER A 30 4.76 -7.75 10.36
CA SER A 30 5.98 -7.64 11.16
C SER A 30 6.85 -6.47 10.71
N LEU A 31 7.18 -5.56 11.62
CA LEU A 31 8.08 -4.43 11.37
C LEU A 31 8.69 -3.89 12.67
N TYR A 32 9.71 -3.04 12.54
CA TYR A 32 10.24 -2.27 13.67
C TYR A 32 10.35 -0.79 13.32
N VAL A 33 10.31 0.05 14.34
CA VAL A 33 10.54 1.50 14.25
C VAL A 33 11.76 1.83 15.11
N ARG A 34 12.68 2.62 14.57
CA ARG A 34 13.86 3.10 15.28
C ARG A 34 13.52 4.32 16.14
N LYS A 35 14.27 4.51 17.22
CA LYS A 35 14.12 5.67 18.08
C LYS A 35 14.46 6.97 17.32
N GLY A 36 13.54 7.94 17.35
CA GLY A 36 13.71 9.24 16.68
C GLY A 36 13.51 9.22 15.17
N GLU A 37 12.91 8.15 14.64
CA GLU A 37 12.57 8.00 13.23
C GLU A 37 11.21 8.62 12.92
N PHE A 38 11.09 9.24 11.74
CA PHE A 38 9.80 9.57 11.14
C PHE A 38 9.40 8.43 10.19
N ILE A 39 8.49 7.57 10.64
CA ILE A 39 7.94 6.49 9.83
C ILE A 39 6.50 6.81 9.39
N THR A 40 6.19 6.55 8.12
CA THR A 40 4.86 6.76 7.55
C THR A 40 4.28 5.45 7.04
N PHE A 41 3.07 5.11 7.48
CA PHE A 41 2.23 4.09 6.85
C PHE A 41 1.44 4.74 5.72
N LEU A 42 1.59 4.18 4.53
CA LEU A 42 1.02 4.67 3.29
C LEU A 42 0.30 3.53 2.56
N GLY A 43 -0.79 3.83 1.87
CA GLY A 43 -1.56 2.83 1.12
C GLY A 43 -3.01 3.24 0.90
N PRO A 44 -3.79 2.48 0.12
CA PRO A 44 -5.20 2.75 -0.17
C PRO A 44 -6.08 2.79 1.09
N SER A 45 -7.29 3.35 0.97
CA SER A 45 -8.29 3.27 2.02
C SER A 45 -8.58 1.80 2.39
N GLY A 46 -8.75 1.51 3.68
CA GLY A 46 -9.04 0.14 4.14
C GLY A 46 -7.84 -0.80 4.29
N CYS A 47 -6.63 -0.46 3.82
CA CYS A 47 -5.49 -1.40 3.86
C CYS A 47 -4.84 -1.65 5.25
N GLY A 48 -5.46 -1.22 6.35
CA GLY A 48 -4.99 -1.54 7.71
C GLY A 48 -4.07 -0.52 8.40
N LYS A 49 -3.79 0.65 7.79
CA LYS A 49 -2.90 1.69 8.37
C LYS A 49 -3.38 2.21 9.74
N THR A 50 -4.60 2.74 9.79
CA THR A 50 -5.19 3.28 11.02
C THR A 50 -5.40 2.18 12.06
N THR A 51 -5.76 0.96 11.64
CA THR A 51 -5.85 -0.22 12.51
C THR A 51 -4.50 -0.52 13.17
N THR A 52 -3.42 -0.52 12.39
CA THR A 52 -2.04 -0.71 12.90
C THR A 52 -1.66 0.38 13.91
N LEU A 53 -1.92 1.65 13.58
CA LEU A 53 -1.67 2.78 14.47
C LEU A 53 -2.46 2.68 15.79
N ARG A 54 -3.73 2.29 15.72
CA ARG A 54 -4.60 2.11 16.88
C ARG A 54 -4.18 0.93 17.76
N MET A 55 -3.63 -0.14 17.16
CA MET A 55 -3.01 -1.23 17.92
C MET A 55 -1.74 -0.80 18.65
N ILE A 56 -0.92 0.11 18.07
CA ILE A 56 0.24 0.71 18.77
C ILE A 56 -0.23 1.64 19.91
N ALA A 57 -1.30 2.39 19.70
CA ALA A 57 -1.90 3.27 20.71
C ALA A 57 -2.67 2.50 21.80
N GLY A 58 -3.03 1.24 21.56
CA GLY A 58 -3.81 0.39 22.46
C GLY A 58 -5.31 0.61 22.41
N PHE A 59 -5.82 1.34 21.41
CA PHE A 59 -7.25 1.51 21.20
C PHE A 59 -7.89 0.23 20.65
N ASP A 60 -7.14 -0.55 19.87
CA ASP A 60 -7.52 -1.89 19.43
C ASP A 60 -6.49 -2.91 19.93
N LEU A 61 -6.95 -4.14 20.17
CA LEU A 61 -6.09 -5.28 20.49
C LEU A 61 -5.92 -6.15 19.24
N PRO A 62 -4.69 -6.60 18.93
CA PRO A 62 -4.49 -7.57 17.86
C PRO A 62 -5.20 -8.89 18.19
N THR A 63 -5.65 -9.59 17.15
CA THR A 63 -6.22 -10.93 17.27
C THR A 63 -5.12 -11.95 17.58
N SER A 64 -3.96 -11.80 16.95
CA SER A 64 -2.74 -12.58 17.22
C SER A 64 -1.49 -11.72 17.04
N GLY A 65 -0.33 -12.20 17.50
CA GLY A 65 0.93 -11.46 17.48
C GLY A 65 1.12 -10.52 18.68
N LYS A 66 2.16 -9.68 18.61
CA LYS A 66 2.56 -8.82 19.73
C LYS A 66 3.03 -7.44 19.28
N VAL A 67 2.79 -6.45 20.13
CA VAL A 67 3.38 -5.12 20.04
C VAL A 67 4.36 -4.93 21.20
N LEU A 68 5.63 -4.71 20.88
CA LEU A 68 6.69 -4.45 21.85
C LEU A 68 7.07 -2.98 21.84
N LEU A 69 7.35 -2.44 23.03
CA LEU A 69 7.93 -1.13 23.25
C LEU A 69 9.22 -1.27 24.04
N ASN A 70 10.35 -0.85 23.49
CA ASN A 70 11.68 -1.04 24.08
C ASN A 70 11.91 -2.50 24.51
N GLY A 71 11.51 -3.45 23.65
CA GLY A 71 11.58 -4.90 23.90
C GLY A 71 10.57 -5.46 24.91
N LYS A 72 9.69 -4.64 25.50
CA LYS A 72 8.66 -5.10 26.45
C LYS A 72 7.32 -5.22 25.75
N ASP A 73 6.63 -6.34 25.97
CA ASP A 73 5.28 -6.55 25.45
C ASP A 73 4.28 -5.56 26.07
N ILE A 74 3.67 -4.74 25.23
CA ILE A 74 2.64 -3.76 25.59
C ILE A 74 1.26 -4.10 25.03
N THR A 75 1.10 -5.26 24.41
CA THR A 75 -0.09 -5.67 23.65
C THR A 75 -1.37 -5.47 24.46
N ASN A 76 -1.37 -5.92 25.73
CA ASN A 76 -2.52 -5.82 26.62
C ASN A 76 -2.55 -4.56 27.50
N LEU A 77 -1.62 -3.62 27.31
CA LEU A 77 -1.65 -2.35 28.04
C LEU A 77 -2.75 -1.45 27.47
N PRO A 78 -3.64 -0.89 28.32
CA PRO A 78 -4.64 0.07 27.86
C PRO A 78 -3.97 1.40 27.45
N PRO A 79 -4.63 2.22 26.60
CA PRO A 79 -4.05 3.45 26.06
C PRO A 79 -3.47 4.40 27.11
N ASN A 80 -4.17 4.58 28.23
CA ASN A 80 -3.77 5.48 29.30
C ASN A 80 -2.51 5.05 30.08
N LYS A 81 -2.04 3.82 29.89
CA LYS A 81 -0.80 3.29 30.46
C LYS A 81 0.33 3.20 29.45
N ARG A 82 0.07 3.45 28.16
CA ARG A 82 1.10 3.45 27.13
C ARG A 82 1.80 4.80 27.11
N PRO A 83 3.13 4.84 27.01
CA PRO A 83 3.90 6.10 26.97
C PRO A 83 3.92 6.69 25.54
N VAL A 84 2.75 6.76 24.91
CA VAL A 84 2.55 7.29 23.55
C VAL A 84 1.43 8.31 23.57
N ASN A 85 1.51 9.31 22.68
CA ASN A 85 0.46 10.31 22.53
C ASN A 85 -0.04 10.30 21.07
N THR A 86 -1.35 10.46 20.89
CA THR A 86 -1.99 10.41 19.57
C THR A 86 -2.62 11.75 19.21
N VAL A 87 -2.40 12.18 17.97
CA VAL A 87 -3.17 13.26 17.30
C VAL A 87 -4.12 12.59 16.31
N PHE A 88 -5.42 12.78 16.52
CA PHE A 88 -6.47 12.22 15.68
C PHE A 88 -6.80 13.14 14.49
N GLN A 89 -7.36 12.57 13.41
CA GLN A 89 -7.75 13.23 12.15
C GLN A 89 -8.58 14.52 12.32
N ARG A 90 -9.45 14.59 13.34
CA ARG A 90 -10.26 15.80 13.66
C ARG A 90 -9.71 16.64 14.81
N TYR A 91 -8.45 16.43 15.18
CA TYR A 91 -7.73 17.07 16.29
C TYR A 91 -8.28 16.79 17.70
N ALA A 92 -9.57 16.44 17.82
CA ALA A 92 -10.28 16.14 19.06
C ALA A 92 -10.02 17.19 20.16
N LEU A 93 -9.98 18.47 19.79
CA LEU A 93 -9.81 19.57 20.75
C LEU A 93 -11.06 19.72 21.61
N PHE A 94 -10.89 20.12 22.87
CA PHE A 94 -11.99 20.39 23.78
C PHE A 94 -12.57 21.78 23.45
N PRO A 95 -13.79 21.86 22.88
CA PRO A 95 -14.33 23.12 22.35
C PRO A 95 -14.63 24.16 23.44
N HIS A 96 -14.84 23.69 24.67
CA HIS A 96 -15.15 24.51 25.84
C HIS A 96 -13.89 24.99 26.58
N TYR A 97 -12.70 24.61 26.13
CA TYR A 97 -11.41 25.05 26.68
C TYR A 97 -10.72 26.01 25.72
N ASN A 98 -9.98 26.98 26.30
CA ASN A 98 -9.04 27.79 25.54
C ASN A 98 -7.80 26.96 25.14
N ILE A 99 -6.87 27.56 24.41
CA ILE A 99 -5.64 26.89 23.97
C ILE A 99 -4.83 26.37 25.16
N TYR A 100 -4.60 27.22 26.18
CA TYR A 100 -3.85 26.83 27.36
C TYR A 100 -4.47 25.61 28.06
N ASP A 101 -5.77 25.61 28.28
CA ASP A 101 -6.47 24.54 28.98
C ASP A 101 -6.52 23.25 28.16
N ASN A 102 -6.58 23.34 26.83
CA ASN A 102 -6.41 22.19 25.94
C ASN A 102 -5.03 21.55 26.09
N VAL A 103 -3.96 22.36 26.04
CA VAL A 103 -2.57 21.87 26.14
C VAL A 103 -2.27 21.39 27.56
N ALA A 104 -2.65 22.14 28.58
CA ALA A 104 -2.38 21.82 29.98
C ALA A 104 -3.14 20.59 30.52
N PHE A 105 -4.18 20.12 29.82
CA PHE A 105 -5.09 19.07 30.31
C PHE A 105 -4.34 17.82 30.81
N GLY A 106 -3.43 17.28 30.00
CA GLY A 106 -2.65 16.09 30.37
C GLY A 106 -1.77 16.31 31.59
N LEU A 107 -1.13 17.49 31.69
CA LEU A 107 -0.26 17.84 32.81
C LEU A 107 -1.01 17.98 34.13
N LYS A 108 -2.26 18.49 34.11
CA LYS A 108 -3.12 18.62 35.30
C LYS A 108 -3.47 17.26 35.92
N LEU A 109 -3.51 16.20 35.09
CA LEU A 109 -3.80 14.84 35.52
C LEU A 109 -2.54 14.04 35.88
N LYS A 110 -1.38 14.40 35.29
CA LYS A 110 -0.10 13.73 35.49
C LYS A 110 0.34 13.79 36.96
N LYS A 111 0.75 12.64 37.49
CA LYS A 111 1.43 12.53 38.79
C LYS A 111 2.85 12.08 38.55
N ILE A 112 3.82 12.77 39.16
CA ILE A 112 5.24 12.45 39.10
C ILE A 112 5.72 11.91 40.45
N PRO A 113 6.62 10.91 40.46
CA PRO A 113 7.28 10.48 41.68
C PRO A 113 8.27 11.55 42.13
N VAL A 114 8.10 12.05 43.35
CA VAL A 114 9.05 12.98 43.97
C VAL A 114 9.61 12.35 45.23
N THR A 115 10.93 12.37 45.30
CA THR A 115 11.70 11.80 46.40
C THR A 115 11.97 12.88 47.43
N TYR A 116 11.55 12.62 48.66
CA TYR A 116 11.76 13.48 49.81
C TYR A 116 12.75 12.82 50.77
N VAL A 117 13.46 13.64 51.52
CA VAL A 117 14.28 13.21 52.66
C VAL A 117 13.60 13.73 53.91
N ASN A 118 13.27 12.84 54.86
CA ASN A 118 12.71 13.26 56.14
C ASN A 118 13.80 13.77 57.11
N ASP A 119 13.39 14.31 58.26
CA ASP A 119 14.29 14.84 59.29
C ASP A 119 15.26 13.79 59.88
N LYS A 120 15.01 12.49 59.62
CA LYS A 120 15.85 11.35 60.03
C LYS A 120 16.80 10.88 58.93
N GLY A 121 16.82 11.55 57.78
CA GLY A 121 17.66 11.19 56.62
C GLY A 121 17.11 10.05 55.76
N GLU A 122 15.89 9.58 56.02
CA GLU A 122 15.28 8.49 55.24
C GLU A 122 14.65 9.04 53.96
N THR A 123 14.90 8.36 52.84
CA THR A 123 14.37 8.72 51.52
C THR A 123 13.04 8.02 51.26
N TYR A 124 12.00 8.75 50.88
CA TYR A 124 10.72 8.16 50.46
C TYR A 124 10.18 8.85 49.20
N THR A 125 9.54 8.07 48.34
CA THR A 125 8.96 8.55 47.07
C THR A 125 7.45 8.68 47.18
N LYS A 126 6.90 9.85 46.83
CA LYS A 126 5.46 10.10 46.79
C LYS A 126 5.05 10.59 45.40
N MET A 127 3.90 10.10 44.91
CA MET A 127 3.29 10.61 43.68
C MET A 127 2.62 11.96 43.96
N GLN A 128 3.12 13.03 43.36
CA GLN A 128 2.52 14.37 43.45
C GLN A 128 2.10 14.90 42.08
N ARG A 129 1.11 15.81 42.06
CA ARG A 129 0.75 16.57 40.85
C ARG A 129 1.79 17.65 40.60
N LEU A 130 1.92 18.05 39.33
CA LEU A 130 2.72 19.22 38.96
C LEU A 130 2.12 20.49 39.58
N THR A 131 3.01 21.39 40.01
CA THR A 131 2.64 22.73 40.44
C THR A 131 2.17 23.56 39.25
N ARG A 132 1.39 24.61 39.50
CA ARG A 132 0.92 25.51 38.45
C ARG A 132 2.09 26.12 37.66
N LYS A 133 3.17 26.48 38.34
CA LYS A 133 4.37 27.05 37.71
C LYS A 133 5.03 26.07 36.73
N GLU A 134 5.19 24.81 37.12
CA GLU A 134 5.73 23.77 36.22
C GLU A 134 4.81 23.52 35.01
N ILE A 135 3.49 23.57 35.20
CA ILE A 135 2.52 23.46 34.11
C ILE A 135 2.65 24.66 33.17
N ASP A 136 2.71 25.89 33.69
CA ASP A 136 2.85 27.11 32.90
C ASP A 136 4.12 27.09 32.05
N GLU A 137 5.26 26.68 32.63
CA GLU A 137 6.53 26.56 31.92
C GLU A 137 6.46 25.52 30.79
N LYS A 138 5.92 24.33 31.04
CA LYS A 138 5.78 23.28 30.01
C LYS A 138 4.81 23.67 28.90
N VAL A 139 3.67 24.30 29.24
CA VAL A 139 2.71 24.77 28.24
C VAL A 139 3.33 25.87 27.38
N LYS A 140 4.05 26.81 27.98
CA LYS A 140 4.75 27.88 27.25
C LYS A 140 5.77 27.29 26.27
N ASN A 141 6.57 26.33 26.72
CA ASN A 141 7.55 25.65 25.86
C ASN A 141 6.88 24.87 24.72
N ALA A 142 5.78 24.16 24.98
CA ALA A 142 5.05 23.44 23.94
C ALA A 142 4.43 24.38 22.90
N LEU A 143 3.88 25.52 23.34
CA LEU A 143 3.34 26.54 22.43
C LEU A 143 4.43 27.25 21.62
N ALA A 144 5.63 27.43 22.19
CA ALA A 144 6.80 27.92 21.48
C ALA A 144 7.23 26.99 20.34
N VAL A 145 7.22 25.68 20.57
CA VAL A 145 7.60 24.69 19.55
C VAL A 145 6.66 24.70 18.34
N VAL A 146 5.39 25.04 18.54
CA VAL A 146 4.36 25.08 17.50
C VAL A 146 4.02 26.50 17.02
N ASP A 147 4.84 27.50 17.36
CA ASP A 147 4.67 28.91 16.96
C ASP A 147 3.30 29.52 17.36
N LEU A 148 2.79 29.20 18.55
CA LEU A 148 1.54 29.73 19.12
C LEU A 148 1.75 30.53 20.42
N GLU A 149 2.94 31.09 20.63
CA GLU A 149 3.21 31.98 21.77
C GLU A 149 2.26 33.18 21.78
N GLY A 150 1.67 33.52 22.94
CA GLY A 150 0.74 34.65 23.07
C GLY A 150 -0.71 34.34 22.70
N PHE A 151 -1.02 33.12 22.25
CA PHE A 151 -2.38 32.70 21.89
C PHE A 151 -3.10 31.95 23.02
N GLU A 152 -2.48 31.81 24.20
CA GLU A 152 -2.87 30.93 25.32
C GLU A 152 -4.36 31.07 25.70
N LYS A 153 -4.88 32.29 25.70
CA LYS A 153 -6.24 32.63 26.16
C LYS A 153 -7.30 32.55 25.07
N ARG A 154 -6.93 32.31 23.81
CA ARG A 154 -7.87 32.28 22.69
C ARG A 154 -8.74 31.02 22.74
N SER A 155 -9.95 31.13 22.20
CA SER A 155 -10.85 29.99 22.00
C SER A 155 -10.40 29.16 20.79
N VAL A 156 -10.43 27.83 20.92
CA VAL A 156 -10.13 26.92 19.80
C VAL A 156 -11.11 27.07 18.64
N SER A 157 -12.34 27.53 18.89
CA SER A 157 -13.36 27.76 17.86
C SER A 157 -13.05 28.94 16.93
N THR A 158 -12.10 29.80 17.30
CA THR A 158 -11.70 30.98 16.51
C THR A 158 -10.45 30.75 15.66
N LEU A 159 -9.89 29.54 15.71
CA LEU A 159 -8.63 29.18 15.06
C LEU A 159 -8.87 28.64 13.64
N SER A 160 -7.91 28.89 12.75
CA SER A 160 -7.84 28.21 11.45
C SER A 160 -7.53 26.71 11.65
N GLY A 161 -7.76 25.88 10.61
CA GLY A 161 -7.47 24.44 10.68
C GLY A 161 -6.03 24.11 11.08
N GLY A 162 -5.05 24.80 10.49
CA GLY A 162 -3.63 24.63 10.81
C GLY A 162 -3.26 25.13 12.22
N GLN A 163 -3.95 26.15 12.73
CA GLN A 163 -3.80 26.56 14.13
C GLN A 163 -4.39 25.52 15.09
N GLN A 164 -5.56 24.95 14.77
CA GLN A 164 -6.13 23.85 15.55
C GLN A 164 -5.20 22.64 15.59
N GLN A 165 -4.59 22.30 14.45
CA GLN A 165 -3.60 21.24 14.37
C GLN A 165 -2.39 21.52 15.27
N ARG A 166 -1.82 22.73 15.22
CA ARG A 166 -0.73 23.16 16.11
C ARG A 166 -1.09 23.02 17.58
N VAL A 167 -2.32 23.39 17.98
CA VAL A 167 -2.79 23.18 19.35
C VAL A 167 -2.87 21.68 19.70
N ALA A 168 -3.31 20.83 18.78
CA ALA A 168 -3.39 19.39 18.99
C ALA A 168 -2.00 18.75 19.14
N ILE A 169 -1.03 19.17 18.32
CA ILE A 169 0.37 18.75 18.42
C ILE A 169 0.95 19.24 19.74
N ALA A 170 0.77 20.52 20.10
CA ALA A 170 1.22 21.07 21.39
C ALA A 170 0.68 20.25 22.57
N ARG A 171 -0.62 19.92 22.56
CA ARG A 171 -1.25 19.05 23.57
C ARG A 171 -0.63 17.66 23.61
N ALA A 172 -0.22 17.11 22.47
CA ALA A 172 0.40 15.80 22.40
C ALA A 172 1.85 15.84 22.92
N ILE A 173 2.65 16.86 22.58
CA ILE A 173 4.07 16.94 22.94
C ILE A 173 4.32 17.49 24.36
N VAL A 174 3.38 18.22 24.96
CA VAL A 174 3.55 18.84 26.29
C VAL A 174 3.90 17.84 27.40
N ASN A 175 3.49 16.58 27.24
CA ASN A 175 3.80 15.49 28.17
C ASN A 175 5.20 14.91 28.01
N GLU A 176 5.97 15.41 27.03
CA GLU A 176 7.31 14.95 26.61
C GLU A 176 7.31 13.45 26.27
N PRO A 177 6.49 13.01 25.28
CA PRO A 177 6.43 11.61 24.89
C PRO A 177 7.67 11.18 24.10
N GLU A 178 8.02 9.89 24.15
CA GLU A 178 9.07 9.32 23.28
C GLU A 178 8.55 9.01 21.87
N ILE A 179 7.23 8.85 21.72
CA ILE A 179 6.54 8.51 20.47
C ILE A 179 5.31 9.38 20.29
N LEU A 180 5.19 9.99 19.12
CA LEU A 180 4.00 10.71 18.66
C LEU A 180 3.33 9.93 17.52
N LEU A 181 2.05 9.61 17.70
CA LEU A 181 1.20 8.93 16.72
C LEU A 181 0.33 9.97 16.01
N LEU A 182 0.31 9.95 14.68
CA LEU A 182 -0.35 10.96 13.84
C LEU A 182 -1.27 10.25 12.83
N ASP A 183 -2.58 10.35 13.03
CA ASP A 183 -3.59 9.68 12.19
C ASP A 183 -4.22 10.68 11.22
N GLU A 184 -3.80 10.66 9.96
CA GLU A 184 -4.20 11.60 8.89
C GLU A 184 -4.32 13.07 9.36
N PRO A 185 -3.28 13.61 10.03
CA PRO A 185 -3.41 14.90 10.71
C PRO A 185 -3.53 16.08 9.75
N LEU A 186 -3.34 15.89 8.45
CA LEU A 186 -3.40 16.92 7.41
C LEU A 186 -4.61 16.82 6.48
N GLY A 187 -5.41 15.74 6.59
CA GLY A 187 -6.49 15.44 5.65
C GLY A 187 -7.61 16.50 5.62
N ALA A 188 -7.76 17.28 6.68
CA ALA A 188 -8.79 18.33 6.77
C ALA A 188 -8.32 19.72 6.28
N LEU A 189 -7.08 19.86 5.80
CA LEU A 189 -6.50 21.14 5.38
C LEU A 189 -6.56 21.32 3.86
N ASP A 190 -6.67 22.57 3.41
CA ASP A 190 -6.48 22.93 1.99
C ASP A 190 -5.01 22.74 1.55
N LEU A 191 -4.78 22.69 0.24
CA LEU A 191 -3.47 22.38 -0.35
C LEU A 191 -2.35 23.32 0.13
N LYS A 192 -2.61 24.63 0.26
CA LYS A 192 -1.58 25.59 0.66
C LYS A 192 -1.21 25.37 2.13
N MET A 193 -2.22 25.29 2.99
CA MET A 193 -2.00 25.03 4.41
C MET A 193 -1.35 23.66 4.65
N ARG A 194 -1.71 22.65 3.87
CA ARG A 194 -1.11 21.31 3.93
C ARG A 194 0.39 21.36 3.67
N LYS A 195 0.84 22.01 2.58
CA LYS A 195 2.27 22.14 2.26
C LYS A 195 3.04 22.91 3.33
N GLU A 196 2.48 24.00 3.85
CA GLU A 196 3.08 24.74 4.96
C GLU A 196 3.24 23.83 6.21
N MET A 197 2.18 23.10 6.58
CA MET A 197 2.20 22.22 7.75
C MET A 197 3.13 21.00 7.59
N GLN A 198 3.34 20.48 6.38
CA GLN A 198 4.31 19.39 6.12
C GLN A 198 5.73 19.83 6.48
N ILE A 199 6.13 21.03 6.03
CA ILE A 199 7.45 21.61 6.34
C ILE A 199 7.58 21.81 7.85
N GLU A 200 6.55 22.40 8.48
CA GLU A 200 6.54 22.64 9.92
C GLU A 200 6.63 21.31 10.72
N LEU A 201 5.92 20.26 10.32
CA LEU A 201 5.99 18.93 10.97
C LEU A 201 7.38 18.33 10.89
N LYS A 202 8.04 18.42 9.73
CA LYS A 202 9.41 17.95 9.54
C LYS A 202 10.41 18.73 10.40
N GLU A 203 10.25 20.05 10.50
CA GLU A 203 11.07 20.89 11.37
C GLU A 203 10.83 20.58 12.86
N MET A 204 9.58 20.40 13.26
CA MET A 204 9.21 20.01 14.62
C MET A 204 9.81 18.65 14.99
N HIS A 205 9.73 17.65 14.11
CA HIS A 205 10.37 16.36 14.31
C HIS A 205 11.87 16.51 14.56
N LYS A 206 12.56 17.30 13.72
CA LYS A 206 14.01 17.58 13.87
C LYS A 206 14.35 18.31 15.17
N LYS A 207 13.50 19.25 15.61
CA LYS A 207 13.68 19.99 16.88
C LYS A 207 13.47 19.10 18.11
N LEU A 208 12.47 18.21 18.07
CA LEU A 208 12.10 17.36 19.20
C LEU A 208 12.97 16.12 19.33
N GLY A 209 13.37 15.50 18.21
CA GLY A 209 14.16 14.26 18.19
C GLY A 209 13.44 13.04 18.78
N ILE A 210 12.10 13.07 18.83
CA ILE A 210 11.24 11.96 19.27
C ILE A 210 10.76 11.18 18.05
N THR A 211 10.23 9.98 18.27
CA THR A 211 9.77 9.10 17.17
C THR A 211 8.40 9.55 16.67
N PHE A 212 8.23 9.69 15.35
CA PHE A 212 6.94 10.01 14.73
C PHE A 212 6.43 8.78 13.95
N ILE A 213 5.20 8.36 14.24
CA ILE A 213 4.50 7.33 13.46
C ILE A 213 3.29 8.00 12.82
N TYR A 214 3.34 8.11 11.50
CA TYR A 214 2.39 8.87 10.70
C TYR A 214 1.56 7.94 9.82
N VAL A 215 0.28 8.25 9.63
CA VAL A 215 -0.61 7.53 8.71
C VAL A 215 -1.18 8.55 7.73
N THR A 216 -1.09 8.25 6.44
CA THR A 216 -1.72 9.02 5.38
C THR A 216 -2.06 8.17 4.17
N HIS A 217 -2.93 8.70 3.32
CA HIS A 217 -3.17 8.20 1.97
C HIS A 217 -2.51 9.11 0.91
N ASP A 218 -1.93 10.25 1.30
CA ASP A 218 -1.27 11.20 0.40
C ASP A 218 0.21 10.82 0.21
N GLN A 219 0.60 10.60 -1.04
CA GLN A 219 1.95 10.18 -1.40
C GLN A 219 2.98 11.31 -1.24
N GLU A 220 2.61 12.57 -1.56
CA GLU A 220 3.50 13.73 -1.43
C GLU A 220 3.88 13.92 0.05
N GLU A 221 2.92 13.73 0.97
CA GLU A 221 3.18 13.73 2.41
C GLU A 221 4.21 12.68 2.82
N ALA A 222 4.03 11.44 2.39
CA ALA A 222 4.90 10.34 2.76
C ALA A 222 6.32 10.52 2.19
N LEU A 223 6.44 10.94 0.92
CA LEU A 223 7.74 11.10 0.25
C LEU A 223 8.54 12.28 0.79
N THR A 224 7.88 13.36 1.21
CA THR A 224 8.57 14.59 1.64
C THR A 224 8.99 14.59 3.11
N MET A 225 8.21 13.96 4.00
CA MET A 225 8.42 14.07 5.45
C MET A 225 9.18 12.89 6.06
N SER A 226 9.05 11.70 5.49
CA SER A 226 9.43 10.45 6.15
C SER A 226 10.92 10.11 5.99
N ASP A 227 11.47 9.47 7.02
CA ASP A 227 12.74 8.74 6.91
C ASP A 227 12.50 7.34 6.30
N THR A 228 11.39 6.69 6.70
CA THR A 228 10.95 5.37 6.23
C THR A 228 9.46 5.39 5.89
N ILE A 229 9.08 4.74 4.80
CA ILE A 229 7.70 4.52 4.37
C ILE A 229 7.40 3.03 4.43
N VAL A 230 6.23 2.68 4.98
CA VAL A 230 5.64 1.34 4.95
C VAL A 230 4.45 1.40 4.00
N VAL A 231 4.59 0.80 2.82
CA VAL A 231 3.50 0.70 1.84
C VAL A 231 2.66 -0.54 2.17
N MET A 232 1.36 -0.36 2.36
CA MET A 232 0.40 -1.41 2.73
C MET A 232 -0.69 -1.57 1.68
N LYS A 233 -1.07 -2.83 1.41
CA LYS A 233 -2.23 -3.25 0.59
C LYS A 233 -2.84 -4.49 1.24
N ASP A 234 -4.16 -4.55 1.31
CA ASP A 234 -4.92 -5.71 1.80
C ASP A 234 -4.42 -6.26 3.14
N GLY A 235 -4.21 -5.36 4.11
CA GLY A 235 -3.72 -5.71 5.45
C GLY A 235 -2.25 -6.15 5.52
N LYS A 236 -1.56 -6.26 4.38
CA LYS A 236 -0.17 -6.71 4.26
C LYS A 236 0.79 -5.58 3.91
N ILE A 237 2.04 -5.75 4.30
CA ILE A 237 3.13 -4.86 3.89
C ILE A 237 3.62 -5.27 2.51
N GLN A 238 3.61 -4.33 1.57
CA GLN A 238 4.10 -4.51 0.22
C GLN A 238 5.57 -4.16 0.09
N GLN A 239 5.99 -3.07 0.75
CA GLN A 239 7.39 -2.64 0.76
C GLN A 239 7.67 -1.73 1.97
N ILE A 240 8.88 -1.83 2.52
CA ILE A 240 9.42 -0.89 3.51
C ILE A 240 10.70 -0.31 2.96
N GLY A 241 10.82 1.01 2.93
CA GLY A 241 12.02 1.65 2.39
C GLY A 241 12.08 3.15 2.66
N THR A 242 13.18 3.76 2.23
CA THR A 242 13.29 5.23 2.19
C THR A 242 12.38 5.80 1.09
N PRO A 243 11.97 7.07 1.16
CA PRO A 243 11.22 7.71 0.08
C PRO A 243 11.82 7.49 -1.32
N THR A 244 13.14 7.63 -1.44
CA THR A 244 13.85 7.45 -2.70
C THR A 244 13.83 6.01 -3.19
N SER A 245 14.03 5.03 -2.29
CA SER A 245 13.98 3.61 -2.69
C SER A 245 12.56 3.16 -3.06
N ILE A 246 11.53 3.65 -2.37
CA ILE A 246 10.13 3.32 -2.74
C ILE A 246 9.78 3.89 -4.12
N TYR A 247 10.27 5.10 -4.44
CA TYR A 247 10.00 5.74 -5.72
C TYR A 247 10.81 5.11 -6.88
N ASN A 248 12.13 4.95 -6.69
CA ASN A 248 13.04 4.51 -7.74
C ASN A 248 13.08 2.98 -7.92
N GLU A 249 12.90 2.22 -6.85
CA GLU A 249 13.05 0.77 -6.82
C GLU A 249 11.79 0.11 -6.21
N PRO A 250 10.60 0.26 -6.84
CA PRO A 250 9.38 -0.37 -6.34
C PRO A 250 9.51 -1.91 -6.35
N ALA A 251 9.04 -2.56 -5.29
CA ALA A 251 9.19 -4.01 -5.14
C ALA A 251 8.24 -4.82 -6.03
N ASN A 252 7.10 -4.25 -6.41
CA ASN A 252 6.08 -4.89 -7.24
C ASN A 252 5.27 -3.84 -8.02
N ALA A 253 4.47 -4.32 -8.99
CA ALA A 253 3.68 -3.46 -9.86
C ALA A 253 2.69 -2.57 -9.11
N PHE A 254 2.12 -3.05 -8.01
CA PHE A 254 1.25 -2.24 -7.17
C PHE A 254 2.00 -1.05 -6.56
N VAL A 255 3.21 -1.24 -5.99
CA VAL A 255 3.97 -0.12 -5.43
C VAL A 255 4.39 0.87 -6.52
N ALA A 256 4.74 0.36 -7.71
CA ALA A 256 5.11 1.20 -8.85
C ALA A 256 3.94 2.07 -9.37
N ASP A 257 2.74 1.51 -9.42
CA ASP A 257 1.51 2.17 -9.86
C ASP A 257 0.96 3.11 -8.77
N PHE A 258 1.05 2.67 -7.51
CA PHE A 258 0.53 3.42 -6.38
C PHE A 258 1.43 4.58 -5.94
N ILE A 259 2.72 4.59 -6.28
CA ILE A 259 3.65 5.67 -5.89
C ILE A 259 4.12 6.42 -7.13
N GLY A 260 3.65 7.65 -7.29
CA GLY A 260 3.96 8.51 -8.44
C GLY A 260 3.31 8.01 -9.73
N ASP A 261 3.55 8.73 -10.82
CA ASP A 261 3.15 8.28 -12.16
C ASP A 261 4.18 7.27 -12.69
N SER A 262 3.71 6.23 -13.37
CA SER A 262 4.55 5.15 -13.91
C SER A 262 4.06 4.73 -15.28
N ASN A 263 4.99 4.44 -16.18
CA ASN A 263 4.70 3.54 -17.29
C ASN A 263 5.07 2.12 -16.86
N ILE A 264 4.10 1.21 -16.85
CA ILE A 264 4.32 -0.20 -16.54
C ILE A 264 4.10 -1.00 -17.82
N PHE A 265 5.07 -1.82 -18.22
CA PHE A 265 5.03 -2.61 -19.45
C PHE A 265 5.29 -4.08 -19.18
N ASN A 266 4.71 -4.93 -20.03
CA ASN A 266 5.09 -6.32 -20.11
C ASN A 266 6.48 -6.46 -20.77
N GLY A 267 7.41 -7.10 -20.07
CA GLY A 267 8.77 -7.35 -20.56
C GLY A 267 9.18 -8.81 -20.52
N THR A 268 10.31 -9.11 -21.17
CA THR A 268 10.98 -10.41 -21.08
C THR A 268 12.48 -10.21 -21.07
N MET A 269 13.19 -10.87 -20.14
CA MET A 269 14.64 -10.86 -20.15
C MET A 269 15.18 -11.67 -21.33
N VAL A 270 15.94 -11.03 -22.22
CA VAL A 270 16.50 -11.70 -23.42
C VAL A 270 17.99 -12.03 -23.28
N GLY A 271 18.64 -11.48 -22.24
CA GLY A 271 20.02 -11.77 -21.86
C GLY A 271 20.37 -11.08 -20.54
N GLU A 272 21.65 -11.16 -20.15
CA GLU A 272 22.16 -10.48 -18.95
C GLU A 272 21.94 -8.97 -19.06
N ARG A 273 21.22 -8.39 -18.09
CA ARG A 273 20.90 -6.95 -18.04
C ARG A 273 20.33 -6.40 -19.36
N LEU A 274 19.54 -7.22 -20.04
CA LEU A 274 18.93 -6.87 -21.32
C LEU A 274 17.48 -7.32 -21.32
N VAL A 275 16.56 -6.35 -21.29
CA VAL A 275 15.12 -6.57 -21.26
C VAL A 275 14.49 -6.16 -22.59
N ARG A 276 13.52 -6.95 -23.05
CA ARG A 276 12.71 -6.63 -24.23
C ARG A 276 11.33 -6.18 -23.82
N PHE A 277 10.94 -4.96 -24.20
CA PHE A 277 9.58 -4.42 -24.08
C PHE A 277 9.33 -3.43 -25.22
N CYS A 278 8.08 -3.09 -25.53
CA CYS A 278 7.73 -2.20 -26.66
C CYS A 278 8.39 -2.61 -28.01
N ASN A 279 8.60 -3.92 -28.22
CA ASN A 279 9.31 -4.48 -29.38
C ASN A 279 10.76 -4.00 -29.58
N HIS A 280 11.43 -3.53 -28.52
CA HIS A 280 12.84 -3.12 -28.54
C HIS A 280 13.60 -3.76 -27.38
N ASN A 281 14.92 -3.92 -27.53
CA ASN A 281 15.79 -4.46 -26.47
C ASN A 281 16.51 -3.29 -25.80
N PHE A 282 16.38 -3.18 -24.48
CA PHE A 282 16.99 -2.12 -23.68
C PHE A 282 18.00 -2.69 -22.69
N PRO A 283 19.19 -2.10 -22.59
CA PRO A 283 20.07 -2.34 -21.44
C PRO A 283 19.40 -1.83 -20.16
N CYS A 284 19.50 -2.59 -19.08
CA CYS A 284 18.98 -2.25 -17.75
C CYS A 284 20.04 -2.51 -16.66
N LEU A 285 19.75 -2.17 -15.40
CA LEU A 285 20.66 -2.45 -14.29
C LEU A 285 20.34 -3.77 -13.57
N ASP A 286 19.06 -4.12 -13.51
CA ASP A 286 18.55 -5.34 -12.89
C ASP A 286 18.78 -6.57 -13.76
N ASP A 287 18.86 -7.74 -13.12
CA ASP A 287 19.10 -9.01 -13.80
C ASP A 287 18.20 -10.11 -13.23
N PHE A 288 17.67 -10.92 -14.14
CA PHE A 288 16.71 -12.00 -13.91
C PHE A 288 17.03 -13.15 -14.88
N GLU A 289 16.40 -14.31 -14.74
CA GLU A 289 16.73 -15.46 -15.60
C GLU A 289 16.37 -15.18 -17.07
N LYS A 290 17.15 -15.76 -17.99
CA LYS A 290 16.86 -15.61 -19.41
C LYS A 290 15.49 -16.22 -19.76
N ASN A 291 14.69 -15.46 -20.51
CA ASN A 291 13.28 -15.71 -20.85
C ASN A 291 12.29 -15.57 -19.68
N GLU A 292 12.72 -15.03 -18.54
CA GLU A 292 11.80 -14.68 -17.47
C GLU A 292 10.88 -13.54 -17.91
N LYS A 293 9.57 -13.72 -17.69
CA LYS A 293 8.56 -12.67 -17.91
C LYS A 293 8.62 -11.71 -16.72
N VAL A 294 8.74 -10.42 -17.00
CA VAL A 294 8.93 -9.37 -15.99
C VAL A 294 7.98 -8.21 -16.23
N ASP A 295 7.72 -7.43 -15.18
CA ASP A 295 7.13 -6.11 -15.30
C ASP A 295 8.25 -5.08 -15.39
N VAL A 296 8.16 -4.18 -16.38
CA VAL A 296 9.14 -3.12 -16.62
C VAL A 296 8.50 -1.80 -16.24
N VAL A 297 9.15 -1.04 -15.37
CA VAL A 297 8.70 0.28 -14.93
C VAL A 297 9.65 1.33 -15.46
N VAL A 298 9.09 2.37 -16.06
CA VAL A 298 9.82 3.56 -16.49
C VAL A 298 9.03 4.79 -16.06
N ARG A 299 9.65 5.64 -15.25
CA ARG A 299 9.02 6.89 -14.82
C ARG A 299 8.86 7.85 -15.99
N PRO A 300 7.73 8.56 -16.14
CA PRO A 300 7.52 9.48 -17.26
C PRO A 300 8.63 10.52 -17.43
N GLU A 301 9.24 10.98 -16.34
CA GLU A 301 10.35 11.94 -16.32
C GLU A 301 11.71 11.35 -16.74
N ASP A 302 11.86 10.02 -16.70
CA ASP A 302 13.08 9.32 -17.14
C ASP A 302 13.09 9.05 -18.66
N ILE A 303 11.99 9.36 -19.35
CA ILE A 303 11.86 9.20 -20.79
C ILE A 303 12.26 10.49 -21.51
N GLY A 304 13.41 10.46 -22.17
CA GLY A 304 13.88 11.56 -23.01
C GLY A 304 13.18 11.58 -24.38
N MET A 305 12.87 12.78 -24.87
CA MET A 305 12.39 12.99 -26.24
C MET A 305 13.53 13.40 -27.18
N THR A 306 13.50 12.91 -28.41
CA THR A 306 14.50 13.21 -29.45
C THR A 306 13.87 13.14 -30.85
N THR A 307 14.66 13.33 -31.91
CA THR A 307 14.19 13.12 -33.27
C THR A 307 13.94 11.61 -33.53
N PRO A 308 12.99 11.24 -34.41
CA PRO A 308 12.68 9.84 -34.69
C PRO A 308 13.88 8.98 -35.06
N GLU A 309 14.90 9.55 -35.72
CA GLU A 309 16.09 8.84 -36.18
C GLU A 309 17.00 8.43 -35.03
N ASN A 310 17.03 9.22 -33.96
CA ASN A 310 17.92 9.05 -32.81
C ASN A 310 17.23 8.35 -31.61
N GLY A 311 15.92 8.11 -31.69
CA GLY A 311 15.15 7.43 -30.65
C GLY A 311 15.33 5.91 -30.68
N MET A 312 15.29 5.29 -29.50
CA MET A 312 15.18 3.84 -29.32
C MET A 312 13.78 3.35 -29.68
N LEU A 313 12.75 4.13 -29.32
CA LEU A 313 11.37 3.96 -29.75
C LEU A 313 10.96 5.10 -30.68
N ARG A 314 10.02 4.81 -31.58
CA ARG A 314 9.39 5.79 -32.46
C ARG A 314 7.89 5.77 -32.24
N GLY A 315 7.31 6.92 -31.98
CA GLY A 315 5.88 7.02 -31.71
C GLY A 315 5.28 8.33 -32.16
N LYS A 316 3.95 8.33 -32.28
CA LYS A 316 3.16 9.49 -32.65
C LYS A 316 2.56 10.11 -31.40
N VAL A 317 2.73 11.42 -31.23
CA VAL A 317 2.13 12.17 -30.12
C VAL A 317 0.61 12.16 -30.29
N ILE A 318 -0.11 11.66 -29.29
CA ILE A 318 -1.58 11.60 -29.28
C ILE A 318 -2.21 12.64 -28.35
N SER A 319 -1.52 13.03 -27.28
CA SER A 319 -1.99 14.00 -26.31
C SER A 319 -0.83 14.82 -25.74
N VAL A 320 -1.09 16.10 -25.45
CA VAL A 320 -0.16 17.02 -24.80
C VAL A 320 -0.96 17.85 -23.81
N VAL A 321 -0.65 17.70 -22.52
CA VAL A 321 -1.36 18.37 -21.42
C VAL A 321 -0.36 19.17 -20.59
N PHE A 322 -0.60 20.46 -20.44
CA PHE A 322 0.22 21.31 -19.56
C PHE A 322 -0.18 21.14 -18.10
N LYS A 323 0.73 20.65 -17.24
CA LYS A 323 0.51 20.40 -15.81
C LYS A 323 1.11 21.50 -14.91
N GLY A 324 1.51 22.63 -15.49
CA GLY A 324 2.02 23.81 -14.76
C GLY A 324 3.54 23.95 -14.82
N VAL A 325 4.31 22.98 -14.29
CA VAL A 325 5.79 23.02 -14.35
C VAL A 325 6.37 22.16 -15.47
N HIS A 326 5.57 21.24 -16.02
CA HIS A 326 5.92 20.36 -17.13
C HIS A 326 4.69 20.09 -18.01
N TYR A 327 4.94 19.45 -19.16
CA TYR A 327 3.95 18.85 -20.05
C TYR A 327 3.94 17.34 -19.83
N GLU A 328 2.74 16.79 -19.73
CA GLU A 328 2.48 15.36 -19.82
C GLU A 328 2.11 15.06 -21.28
N ILE A 329 2.94 14.23 -21.94
CA ILE A 329 2.85 13.95 -23.36
C ILE A 329 2.63 12.45 -23.52
N THR A 330 1.50 12.07 -24.10
CA THR A 330 1.21 10.66 -24.40
C THR A 330 1.63 10.38 -25.84
N VAL A 331 2.47 9.36 -26.02
CA VAL A 331 3.09 8.97 -27.28
C VAL A 331 2.71 7.54 -27.60
N LYS A 332 2.10 7.31 -28.76
CA LYS A 332 1.72 5.98 -29.23
C LYS A 332 2.86 5.33 -30.02
N VAL A 333 3.46 4.29 -29.45
CA VAL A 333 4.52 3.45 -30.02
C VAL A 333 3.91 2.11 -30.45
N GLY A 334 3.55 1.99 -31.73
CA GLY A 334 2.81 0.82 -32.22
C GLY A 334 1.41 0.74 -31.60
N LYS A 335 1.17 -0.25 -30.75
CA LYS A 335 -0.06 -0.38 -29.95
C LYS A 335 0.05 0.24 -28.56
N THR A 336 1.26 0.41 -28.06
CA THR A 336 1.54 0.83 -26.68
C THR A 336 1.53 2.34 -26.57
N GLU A 337 0.93 2.85 -25.50
CA GLU A 337 0.99 4.24 -25.09
C GLU A 337 2.09 4.42 -24.05
N VAL A 338 2.86 5.49 -24.23
CA VAL A 338 3.98 5.86 -23.36
C VAL A 338 3.76 7.30 -22.92
N VAL A 339 3.65 7.53 -21.62
CA VAL A 339 3.52 8.85 -21.00
C VAL A 339 4.92 9.39 -20.71
N VAL A 340 5.16 10.62 -21.13
CA VAL A 340 6.43 11.34 -20.96
C VAL A 340 6.17 12.65 -20.23
N GLN A 341 7.00 12.97 -19.23
CA GLN A 341 6.98 14.27 -18.56
C GLN A 341 8.19 15.11 -18.99
N SER A 342 7.93 16.30 -19.54
CA SER A 342 8.98 17.15 -20.09
C SER A 342 8.65 18.63 -19.93
N THR A 343 9.67 19.48 -19.76
CA THR A 343 9.50 20.94 -19.78
C THR A 343 9.34 21.51 -21.19
N GLU A 344 9.78 20.75 -22.20
CA GLU A 344 9.57 21.04 -23.61
C GLU A 344 8.25 20.44 -24.10
N SER A 345 7.49 21.22 -24.87
CA SER A 345 6.22 20.79 -25.48
C SER A 345 6.44 20.13 -26.85
N ARG A 346 5.40 19.46 -27.34
CA ARG A 346 5.30 18.83 -28.68
C ARG A 346 3.97 19.15 -29.34
N GLU A 347 3.86 18.85 -30.63
CA GLU A 347 2.60 19.00 -31.35
C GLU A 347 1.84 17.67 -31.44
N THR A 348 0.54 17.68 -31.17
CA THR A 348 -0.30 16.50 -31.39
C THR A 348 -0.23 16.08 -32.86
N GLY A 349 0.08 14.80 -33.09
CA GLY A 349 0.27 14.24 -34.41
C GLY A 349 1.72 14.20 -34.90
N GLU A 350 2.64 14.90 -34.22
CA GLU A 350 4.09 14.83 -34.46
C GLU A 350 4.60 13.39 -34.22
N THR A 351 5.57 12.96 -35.02
CA THR A 351 6.32 11.72 -34.75
C THR A 351 7.63 12.07 -34.08
N ILE A 352 7.89 11.48 -32.92
CA ILE A 352 9.10 11.73 -32.13
C ILE A 352 9.81 10.41 -31.82
N GLY A 353 11.10 10.53 -31.48
CA GLY A 353 11.88 9.44 -30.90
C GLY A 353 11.88 9.51 -29.37
N LEU A 354 11.87 8.36 -28.71
CA LEU A 354 12.03 8.26 -27.26
C LEU A 354 13.35 7.56 -26.91
N ILE A 355 14.03 8.04 -25.88
CA ILE A 355 15.26 7.46 -25.33
C ILE A 355 15.03 7.20 -23.85
N ILE A 356 15.45 6.03 -23.39
CA ILE A 356 15.39 5.65 -21.98
C ILE A 356 16.80 5.21 -21.59
N GLN A 357 17.34 5.78 -20.51
CA GLN A 357 18.66 5.37 -20.00
C GLN A 357 18.53 4.10 -19.17
N PRO A 358 19.59 3.26 -19.05
CA PRO A 358 19.52 2.00 -18.32
C PRO A 358 19.10 2.13 -16.86
N ASP A 359 19.43 3.25 -16.22
CA ASP A 359 19.08 3.59 -14.84
C ASP A 359 17.64 4.06 -14.64
N GLY A 360 16.96 4.46 -15.72
CA GLY A 360 15.52 4.76 -15.72
C GLY A 360 14.63 3.55 -15.99
N ILE A 361 15.21 2.35 -16.13
CA ILE A 361 14.48 1.10 -16.37
C ILE A 361 14.61 0.22 -15.14
N HIS A 362 13.51 0.09 -14.40
CA HIS A 362 13.42 -0.79 -13.25
C HIS A 362 12.67 -2.07 -13.61
N ILE A 363 13.20 -3.22 -13.20
CA ILE A 363 12.61 -4.53 -13.51
C ILE A 363 12.09 -5.18 -12.24
N MET A 364 10.83 -5.62 -12.29
CA MET A 364 10.17 -6.31 -11.21
C MET A 364 9.77 -7.71 -11.64
N LYS A 365 9.83 -8.63 -10.67
CA LYS A 365 9.29 -9.97 -10.86
C LYS A 365 7.78 -9.87 -11.08
N LYS A 366 7.27 -10.59 -12.08
CA LYS A 366 5.83 -10.73 -12.24
C LYS A 366 5.25 -11.58 -11.12
N GLU A 367 4.23 -11.03 -10.47
CA GLU A 367 3.43 -11.75 -9.49
C GLU A 367 2.61 -12.85 -10.16
N PHE A 368 1.94 -12.49 -11.26
CA PHE A 368 1.10 -13.39 -12.04
C PHE A 368 1.66 -13.57 -13.45
N THR A 369 1.66 -14.82 -13.93
CA THR A 369 1.98 -15.15 -15.33
C THR A 369 0.86 -15.91 -16.05
N VAL A 370 -0.04 -16.53 -15.29
CA VAL A 370 -1.26 -17.24 -15.68
C VAL A 370 -2.12 -17.40 -14.43
N ASN A 371 -3.44 -17.53 -14.55
CA ASN A 371 -4.30 -17.89 -13.42
C ASN A 371 -4.20 -19.39 -13.16
N ARG A 372 -4.03 -19.78 -11.88
CA ARG A 372 -3.92 -21.19 -11.48
C ARG A 372 -4.81 -21.45 -10.29
N TYR A 373 -5.64 -22.48 -10.40
CA TYR A 373 -6.54 -22.89 -9.32
C TYR A 373 -6.52 -24.39 -9.13
N ASP A 374 -6.81 -24.78 -7.89
CA ASP A 374 -7.28 -26.10 -7.58
C ASP A 374 -8.78 -26.17 -7.86
N GLY A 375 -9.23 -27.23 -8.54
CA GLY A 375 -10.64 -27.42 -8.85
C GLY A 375 -11.04 -28.88 -8.86
N TYR A 376 -12.34 -29.12 -9.07
CA TYR A 376 -12.88 -30.45 -9.23
C TYR A 376 -14.00 -30.48 -10.28
N ILE A 377 -14.15 -31.61 -10.96
CA ILE A 377 -15.22 -31.82 -11.93
C ILE A 377 -16.53 -32.13 -11.20
N THR A 378 -17.62 -31.46 -11.56
CA THR A 378 -18.94 -31.67 -10.97
C THR A 378 -19.73 -32.74 -11.73
N LYS A 379 -20.87 -33.15 -11.16
CA LYS A 379 -21.84 -34.08 -11.79
C LYS A 379 -22.40 -33.59 -13.14
N LYS A 380 -22.27 -32.29 -13.45
CA LYS A 380 -22.74 -31.72 -14.72
C LYS A 380 -21.65 -31.69 -15.79
N ASN A 381 -20.47 -32.28 -15.54
CA ASN A 381 -19.26 -32.12 -16.36
C ASN A 381 -18.80 -30.66 -16.51
N THR A 382 -19.13 -29.83 -15.53
CA THR A 382 -18.53 -28.51 -15.32
C THR A 382 -17.34 -28.65 -14.37
N VAL A 383 -16.51 -27.63 -14.27
CA VAL A 383 -15.40 -27.57 -13.32
C VAL A 383 -15.67 -26.46 -12.30
N ALA A 384 -15.54 -26.79 -11.01
CA ALA A 384 -15.66 -25.84 -9.92
C ALA A 384 -14.27 -25.41 -9.45
N PHE A 385 -14.01 -24.10 -9.43
CA PHE A 385 -12.78 -23.48 -8.95
C PHE A 385 -13.00 -21.98 -8.72
N GLY A 386 -12.19 -21.36 -7.85
CA GLY A 386 -12.22 -19.91 -7.61
C GLY A 386 -13.62 -19.37 -7.29
N ASP A 387 -14.33 -20.01 -6.36
CA ASP A 387 -15.72 -19.66 -5.97
C ASP A 387 -16.75 -19.67 -7.10
N GLY A 388 -16.46 -20.38 -8.19
CA GLY A 388 -17.34 -20.49 -9.34
C GLY A 388 -17.49 -21.89 -9.89
N GLU A 389 -18.48 -22.06 -10.77
CA GLU A 389 -18.71 -23.26 -11.57
C GLU A 389 -18.73 -22.88 -13.05
N PHE A 390 -17.80 -23.42 -13.84
CA PHE A 390 -17.63 -23.08 -15.25
C PHE A 390 -17.88 -24.28 -16.17
N GLU A 391 -18.52 -24.06 -17.31
CA GLU A 391 -18.56 -25.04 -18.40
C GLU A 391 -17.12 -25.31 -18.90
N CYS A 392 -16.78 -26.57 -19.18
CA CYS A 392 -15.44 -26.96 -19.58
C CYS A 392 -15.44 -28.16 -20.54
N ASP A 393 -14.32 -28.36 -21.26
CA ASP A 393 -14.13 -29.55 -22.08
C ASP A 393 -13.43 -30.66 -21.26
N VAL A 394 -14.23 -31.54 -20.64
CA VAL A 394 -13.72 -32.70 -19.88
C VAL A 394 -12.97 -33.72 -20.74
N THR A 395 -13.17 -33.73 -22.06
CA THR A 395 -12.43 -34.64 -22.96
C THR A 395 -10.95 -34.27 -23.06
N SER A 396 -10.58 -33.03 -22.72
CA SER A 396 -9.20 -32.58 -22.66
C SER A 396 -8.35 -33.33 -21.62
N LEU A 397 -8.97 -33.91 -20.59
CA LEU A 397 -8.29 -34.68 -19.55
C LEU A 397 -7.78 -36.04 -20.05
N TYR A 398 -8.44 -36.62 -21.06
CA TYR A 398 -8.09 -37.93 -21.63
C TYR A 398 -8.06 -37.85 -23.16
N PRO A 399 -6.89 -37.91 -23.81
CA PRO A 399 -6.78 -37.83 -25.26
C PRO A 399 -7.63 -38.89 -25.99
N ASN A 400 -8.34 -38.47 -27.04
CA ASN A 400 -9.25 -39.29 -27.85
C ASN A 400 -10.45 -39.88 -27.08
N SER A 401 -10.85 -39.26 -25.98
CA SER A 401 -12.08 -39.61 -25.27
C SER A 401 -13.31 -38.93 -25.87
N VAL A 402 -14.50 -39.48 -25.58
CA VAL A 402 -15.80 -38.95 -26.04
C VAL A 402 -16.83 -39.08 -24.93
N LEU A 403 -17.76 -38.14 -24.83
CA LEU A 403 -18.89 -38.24 -23.89
C LEU A 403 -20.01 -39.11 -24.47
N ASP A 404 -20.60 -39.96 -23.63
CA ASP A 404 -21.80 -40.74 -23.97
C ASP A 404 -23.10 -39.95 -23.74
N GLU A 405 -24.25 -40.51 -24.13
CA GLU A 405 -25.57 -39.88 -23.97
C GLU A 405 -25.98 -39.65 -22.51
N GLU A 406 -25.33 -40.35 -21.57
CA GLU A 406 -25.57 -40.24 -20.13
C GLU A 406 -24.57 -39.28 -19.45
N GLY A 407 -23.63 -38.69 -20.20
CA GLY A 407 -22.63 -37.75 -19.70
C GLY A 407 -21.37 -38.38 -19.12
N TYR A 408 -21.14 -39.69 -19.30
CA TYR A 408 -19.89 -40.32 -18.86
C TYR A 408 -18.81 -40.21 -19.93
N LEU A 409 -17.55 -40.13 -19.48
CA LEU A 409 -16.41 -40.07 -20.39
C LEU A 409 -16.01 -41.48 -20.82
N ILE A 410 -16.02 -41.76 -22.12
CA ILE A 410 -15.50 -42.98 -22.72
C ILE A 410 -14.06 -42.72 -23.18
N THR A 411 -13.08 -43.43 -22.60
CA THR A 411 -11.68 -43.31 -23.00
C THR A 411 -11.39 -43.98 -24.34
N ALA A 412 -10.21 -43.74 -24.92
CA ALA A 412 -9.77 -44.39 -26.16
C ALA A 412 -9.76 -45.93 -26.07
N ASP A 413 -9.58 -46.48 -24.87
CA ASP A 413 -9.58 -47.91 -24.59
C ASP A 413 -11.02 -48.46 -24.36
N GLY A 414 -12.04 -47.61 -24.45
CA GLY A 414 -13.45 -47.95 -24.28
C GLY A 414 -13.90 -48.03 -22.81
N GLU A 415 -13.11 -47.51 -21.87
CA GLU A 415 -13.46 -47.47 -20.45
C GLU A 415 -14.44 -46.32 -20.17
N LYS A 416 -15.52 -46.60 -19.44
CA LYS A 416 -16.52 -45.61 -19.03
C LYS A 416 -16.12 -45.04 -17.66
N LEU A 417 -15.78 -43.76 -17.61
CA LEU A 417 -15.35 -43.04 -16.41
C LEU A 417 -16.43 -42.05 -15.96
N ASP A 418 -16.73 -42.06 -14.67
CA ASP A 418 -17.41 -40.97 -13.98
C ASP A 418 -16.36 -40.00 -13.45
N LEU A 419 -16.39 -38.76 -13.93
CA LEU A 419 -15.42 -37.74 -13.54
C LEU A 419 -15.89 -36.93 -12.33
N THR A 420 -17.09 -37.18 -11.80
CA THR A 420 -17.60 -36.47 -10.63
C THR A 420 -16.60 -36.52 -9.47
N ASP A 421 -16.35 -35.36 -8.85
CA ASP A 421 -15.41 -35.15 -7.74
C ASP A 421 -13.94 -35.44 -8.11
N THR A 422 -13.60 -35.53 -9.39
CA THR A 422 -12.21 -35.66 -9.85
C THR A 422 -11.47 -34.34 -9.65
N GLU A 423 -10.40 -34.36 -8.85
CA GLU A 423 -9.55 -33.19 -8.64
C GLU A 423 -8.66 -32.88 -9.84
N VAL A 424 -8.62 -31.60 -10.22
CA VAL A 424 -7.87 -31.08 -11.35
C VAL A 424 -7.11 -29.81 -10.96
N ASN A 425 -5.99 -29.56 -11.62
CA ASN A 425 -5.40 -28.22 -11.67
C ASN A 425 -5.98 -27.51 -12.89
N VAL A 426 -6.40 -26.26 -12.69
CA VAL A 426 -6.97 -25.40 -13.71
C VAL A 426 -5.99 -24.28 -14.03
N GLU A 427 -5.73 -24.04 -15.31
CA GLU A 427 -4.99 -22.88 -15.80
C GLU A 427 -5.82 -22.08 -16.81
N VAL A 428 -5.85 -20.76 -16.65
CA VAL A 428 -6.53 -19.83 -17.58
C VAL A 428 -5.64 -18.63 -17.87
N GLU A 429 -5.43 -18.31 -19.15
CA GLU A 429 -4.64 -17.13 -19.56
C GLU A 429 -5.43 -15.84 -19.30
N PHE A 430 -4.73 -14.73 -19.00
CA PHE A 430 -5.36 -13.46 -18.63
C PHE A 430 -6.34 -12.91 -19.68
N LYS A 431 -5.98 -13.03 -20.95
CA LYS A 431 -6.79 -12.60 -22.09
C LYS A 431 -8.03 -13.47 -22.35
N ASP A 432 -8.10 -14.64 -21.72
CA ASP A 432 -9.16 -15.63 -21.93
C ASP A 432 -10.24 -15.53 -20.83
N ILE A 433 -10.10 -14.56 -19.92
CA ILE A 433 -11.09 -14.19 -18.91
C ILE A 433 -11.74 -12.87 -19.31
N GLU A 434 -13.06 -12.83 -19.27
CA GLU A 434 -13.86 -11.63 -19.53
C GLU A 434 -14.67 -11.27 -18.26
N ILE A 435 -14.99 -9.98 -18.09
CA ILE A 435 -15.84 -9.51 -16.99
C ILE A 435 -17.12 -8.84 -17.51
N SER A 436 -18.18 -8.89 -16.71
CA SER A 436 -19.50 -8.33 -17.04
C SER A 436 -20.01 -7.41 -15.93
N ASP A 437 -20.69 -6.33 -16.31
CA ASP A 437 -21.45 -5.46 -15.39
C ASP A 437 -22.60 -6.20 -14.69
N ASN A 438 -23.02 -7.34 -15.22
CA ASN A 438 -24.03 -8.19 -14.62
C ASN A 438 -23.34 -9.33 -13.86
N ALA A 439 -23.34 -9.24 -12.53
CA ALA A 439 -22.70 -10.23 -11.65
C ALA A 439 -23.27 -11.65 -11.79
N ASP A 440 -24.54 -11.78 -12.18
CA ASP A 440 -25.18 -13.07 -12.42
C ASP A 440 -24.70 -13.74 -13.73
N GLU A 441 -23.95 -13.02 -14.57
CA GLU A 441 -23.41 -13.56 -15.81
C GLU A 441 -21.96 -14.03 -15.65
N GLY A 442 -21.78 -15.33 -15.53
CA GLY A 442 -20.45 -15.93 -15.40
C GLY A 442 -20.47 -17.23 -14.62
N GLY A 443 -19.28 -17.75 -14.34
CA GLY A 443 -19.11 -18.87 -13.41
C GLY A 443 -18.82 -18.40 -11.99
N ALA A 444 -18.23 -17.21 -11.82
CA ALA A 444 -17.91 -16.59 -10.53
C ALA A 444 -18.27 -15.09 -10.55
N GLN A 445 -18.24 -14.44 -9.38
CA GLN A 445 -18.49 -13.01 -9.22
C GLN A 445 -17.60 -12.42 -8.14
N GLY A 446 -17.29 -11.12 -8.21
CA GLY A 446 -16.43 -10.47 -7.24
C GLY A 446 -16.26 -8.97 -7.47
N HIS A 447 -15.43 -8.35 -6.64
CA HIS A 447 -15.10 -6.93 -6.74
C HIS A 447 -13.76 -6.73 -7.45
N ILE A 448 -13.68 -5.70 -8.29
CA ILE A 448 -12.39 -5.26 -8.83
C ILE A 448 -11.55 -4.64 -7.70
N VAL A 449 -10.42 -5.26 -7.36
CA VAL A 449 -9.52 -4.83 -6.26
C VAL A 449 -8.23 -4.19 -6.75
N SER A 450 -7.95 -4.26 -8.05
CA SER A 450 -6.74 -3.66 -8.64
C SER A 450 -6.95 -3.46 -10.14
N ILE A 451 -6.53 -2.30 -10.66
CA ILE A 451 -6.49 -2.01 -12.09
C ILE A 451 -5.15 -1.35 -12.40
N ILE A 452 -4.34 -1.95 -13.27
CA ILE A 452 -3.02 -1.40 -13.65
C ILE A 452 -2.94 -1.34 -15.17
N TYR A 453 -2.63 -0.17 -15.73
CA TYR A 453 -2.42 -0.03 -17.17
C TYR A 453 -1.04 -0.55 -17.58
N LYS A 454 -1.00 -1.52 -18.50
CA LYS A 454 0.23 -2.17 -19.00
C LYS A 454 0.70 -1.60 -20.35
N GLY A 455 0.25 -0.40 -20.68
CA GLY A 455 0.63 0.37 -21.86
C GLY A 455 -0.23 0.11 -23.10
N ASP A 456 -0.82 -1.08 -23.28
CA ASP A 456 -1.77 -1.35 -24.37
C ASP A 456 -3.10 -2.01 -23.92
N HIS A 457 -3.21 -2.36 -22.64
CA HIS A 457 -4.40 -2.90 -21.99
C HIS A 457 -4.33 -2.63 -20.48
N TYR A 458 -5.44 -2.80 -19.78
CA TYR A 458 -5.52 -2.87 -18.33
C TYR A 458 -5.39 -4.32 -17.86
N GLN A 459 -4.55 -4.53 -16.86
CA GLN A 459 -4.55 -5.74 -16.06
C GLN A 459 -5.43 -5.51 -14.84
N VAL A 460 -6.49 -6.29 -14.72
CA VAL A 460 -7.51 -6.18 -13.67
C VAL A 460 -7.44 -7.40 -12.76
N ILE A 461 -7.62 -7.19 -11.45
CA ILE A 461 -7.78 -8.27 -10.48
C ILE A 461 -9.19 -8.19 -9.91
N VAL A 462 -9.97 -9.25 -10.09
CA VAL A 462 -11.29 -9.43 -9.48
C VAL A 462 -11.15 -10.40 -8.32
N ARG A 463 -11.53 -9.97 -7.11
CA ARG A 463 -11.53 -10.79 -5.91
C ARG A 463 -12.94 -11.23 -5.55
N THR A 464 -13.11 -12.53 -5.37
CA THR A 464 -14.38 -13.14 -4.94
C THR A 464 -14.67 -12.86 -3.46
N GLU A 465 -15.94 -12.95 -3.06
CA GLU A 465 -16.36 -12.62 -1.68
C GLU A 465 -16.25 -13.78 -0.69
N GLU A 466 -16.36 -15.04 -1.15
CA GLU A 466 -16.48 -16.19 -0.24
C GLU A 466 -15.12 -16.63 0.30
N ASN A 467 -14.14 -16.86 -0.58
CA ASN A 467 -12.80 -17.33 -0.22
C ASN A 467 -11.68 -16.35 -0.61
N GLU A 468 -12.02 -15.13 -1.04
CA GLU A 468 -11.06 -14.09 -1.44
C GLU A 468 -10.10 -14.55 -2.57
N GLU A 469 -10.57 -15.43 -3.46
CA GLU A 469 -9.84 -15.90 -4.64
C GLU A 469 -9.73 -14.79 -5.70
N ASP A 470 -8.53 -14.61 -6.25
CA ASP A 470 -8.20 -13.57 -7.23
C ASP A 470 -8.23 -14.12 -8.66
N PHE A 471 -8.98 -13.46 -9.55
CA PHE A 471 -8.95 -13.65 -10.99
C PHE A 471 -8.23 -12.47 -11.65
N VAL A 472 -7.13 -12.76 -12.34
CA VAL A 472 -6.32 -11.77 -13.07
C VAL A 472 -6.65 -11.82 -14.56
N LEU A 473 -7.05 -10.71 -15.14
CA LEU A 473 -7.41 -10.63 -16.55
C LEU A 473 -6.82 -9.40 -17.25
N ASP A 474 -6.70 -9.49 -18.58
CA ASP A 474 -6.24 -8.38 -19.43
C ASP A 474 -7.43 -7.89 -20.27
N THR A 475 -7.75 -6.60 -20.22
CA THR A 475 -8.86 -5.97 -20.97
C THR A 475 -8.49 -4.61 -21.57
N GLU A 476 -9.04 -4.26 -22.72
CA GLU A 476 -8.89 -2.91 -23.31
C GLU A 476 -9.86 -1.90 -22.68
N ASP A 477 -10.89 -2.37 -21.99
CA ASP A 477 -11.93 -1.54 -21.40
C ASP A 477 -11.51 -0.98 -20.04
N LEU A 478 -11.87 0.29 -19.78
CA LEU A 478 -11.62 0.94 -18.49
C LEU A 478 -12.77 0.64 -17.52
N TRP A 479 -12.41 0.10 -16.36
CA TRP A 479 -13.29 -0.20 -15.23
C TRP A 479 -12.93 0.66 -14.02
N ASN A 480 -13.73 0.61 -12.95
CA ASN A 480 -13.39 1.25 -11.68
C ASN A 480 -13.10 0.22 -10.59
N GLU A 481 -12.19 0.56 -9.68
CA GLU A 481 -12.01 -0.22 -8.46
C GLU A 481 -13.31 -0.23 -7.64
N ASN A 482 -13.59 -1.39 -7.03
CA ASN A 482 -14.79 -1.75 -6.28
C ASN A 482 -16.04 -2.03 -7.11
N ASP A 483 -16.01 -1.92 -8.45
CA ASP A 483 -17.11 -2.40 -9.28
C ASP A 483 -17.32 -3.91 -9.02
N TYR A 484 -18.58 -4.30 -8.84
CA TYR A 484 -18.97 -5.70 -8.64
C TYR A 484 -19.32 -6.32 -9.99
N VAL A 485 -18.57 -7.34 -10.39
CA VAL A 485 -18.59 -7.89 -11.75
C VAL A 485 -18.73 -9.40 -11.76
N GLY A 486 -19.33 -9.93 -12.83
CA GLY A 486 -19.34 -11.36 -13.13
C GLY A 486 -18.10 -11.75 -13.92
N VAL A 487 -17.54 -12.94 -13.67
CA VAL A 487 -16.35 -13.49 -14.33
C VAL A 487 -16.75 -14.59 -15.30
N LYS A 488 -16.39 -14.41 -16.57
CA LYS A 488 -16.73 -15.30 -17.68
C LYS A 488 -15.47 -15.92 -18.27
N ILE A 489 -15.52 -17.22 -18.52
CA ILE A 489 -14.42 -17.97 -19.14
C ILE A 489 -15.04 -18.93 -20.14
N ALA A 490 -14.58 -18.90 -21.39
CA ALA A 490 -15.08 -19.81 -22.41
C ALA A 490 -14.58 -21.25 -22.16
N PRO A 491 -15.40 -22.29 -22.39
CA PRO A 491 -15.07 -23.67 -22.02
C PRO A 491 -13.77 -24.21 -22.64
N ASP A 492 -13.45 -23.79 -23.87
CA ASP A 492 -12.26 -24.21 -24.61
C ASP A 492 -10.97 -23.52 -24.14
N LYS A 493 -11.08 -22.52 -23.25
CA LYS A 493 -9.95 -21.78 -22.69
C LYS A 493 -9.49 -22.28 -21.33
N ILE A 494 -10.32 -23.08 -20.67
CA ILE A 494 -10.00 -23.68 -19.37
C ILE A 494 -9.10 -24.89 -19.61
N ARG A 495 -7.81 -24.75 -19.31
CA ARG A 495 -6.86 -25.87 -19.39
C ARG A 495 -6.89 -26.64 -18.09
N MET A 496 -7.19 -27.93 -18.18
CA MET A 496 -7.27 -28.79 -17.01
C MET A 496 -6.22 -29.90 -17.07
N THR A 497 -5.66 -30.24 -15.91
CA THR A 497 -4.79 -31.42 -15.76
C THR A 497 -5.18 -32.19 -14.51
N LEU A 498 -5.18 -33.52 -14.59
CA LEU A 498 -5.48 -34.36 -13.42
C LEU A 498 -4.43 -34.13 -12.32
N LYS A 499 -4.86 -33.92 -11.09
CA LYS A 499 -3.95 -34.01 -9.94
C LYS A 499 -3.55 -35.47 -9.79
N GLN A 500 -2.27 -35.78 -10.04
CA GLN A 500 -1.80 -37.14 -9.81
C GLN A 500 -1.99 -37.49 -8.34
N GLU A 501 -2.69 -38.60 -8.05
CA GLU A 501 -2.62 -39.22 -6.73
C GLU A 501 -1.13 -39.41 -6.41
N THR A 502 -0.66 -38.75 -5.35
CA THR A 502 0.58 -39.14 -4.70
C THR A 502 0.34 -40.53 -4.14
N LYS A 503 0.53 -41.57 -4.97
CA LYS A 503 0.52 -42.95 -4.51
C LYS A 503 1.69 -43.09 -3.54
N GLN A 504 1.35 -42.97 -2.24
CA GLN A 504 2.16 -43.52 -1.16
C GLN A 504 2.55 -44.95 -1.58
N LYS A 505 3.85 -45.16 -1.73
CA LYS A 505 4.45 -46.49 -1.79
C LYS A 505 5.17 -46.74 -0.49
#